data_AF-A0A438ML29-F1
#
_entry.id   AF-A0A438ML29-F1
#
_cell.length_a   1.000
_cell.length_b   1.000
_cell.length_c   1.000
_cell.angle_alpha   90.00
_cell.angle_beta   90.00
_cell.angle_gamma   90.00
#
_symmetry.space_group_name_H-M   'P 1'
#
loop_
_entity.id
_entity.type
_entity.pdbx_description
1 polymer ?
#
loop_
_entity_poly.entity_id
_entity_poly.type
_entity_poly.pdbx_seq_one_letter_code
_entity_poly.pdbx_strand_id
1 'polypeptide(L)' 'MKTVNHCPQCHHELDEGPIVYRCANCRRAVYAADLENEYVPRQPVAA' A
#
# COMPACT_ATOMS: atom_id res chain seq x y z
N MET A 1 -2.04 8.14 -20.07
CA MET A 1 -1.85 9.31 -19.19
C MET A 1 -1.75 8.77 -17.77
N LYS A 2 -0.62 8.92 -17.07
CA LYS A 2 -0.53 8.58 -15.64
C LYS A 2 -1.22 9.70 -14.87
N THR A 3 -2.24 9.37 -14.10
CA THR A 3 -2.86 10.30 -13.14
C THR A 3 -1.86 10.49 -12.02
N VAL A 4 -1.41 11.71 -11.77
CA VAL A 4 -0.48 12.03 -10.68
C VAL A 4 -1.29 12.39 -9.46
N ASN A 5 -1.19 11.58 -8.41
CA ASN A 5 -1.87 11.80 -7.16
C ASN A 5 -1.11 12.83 -6.32
N HIS A 6 -1.84 13.74 -5.67
CA HIS A 6 -1.26 14.78 -4.83
C HIS A 6 -1.72 14.59 -3.38
N CYS A 7 -0.86 14.94 -2.43
CA CYS A 7 -1.23 14.93 -1.02
C CYS A 7 -2.38 15.92 -0.76
N PRO A 8 -3.51 15.51 -0.16
CA PRO A 8 -4.65 16.39 0.07
C PRO A 8 -4.37 17.51 1.08
N GLN A 9 -3.27 17.41 1.86
CA GLN A 9 -2.91 18.40 2.86
C GLN A 9 -1.89 19.43 2.35
N CYS A 10 -0.82 18.98 1.68
CA CYS A 10 0.27 19.86 1.25
C CYS A 10 0.37 20.03 -0.27
N HIS A 11 -0.46 19.33 -1.06
CA HIS A 11 -0.48 19.32 -2.51
C HIS A 11 0.86 18.97 -3.17
N HIS A 12 1.79 18.36 -2.44
CA HIS A 12 2.99 17.79 -3.05
C HIS A 12 2.62 16.52 -3.83
N GLU A 13 3.34 16.26 -4.92
CA GLU A 13 3.23 15.01 -5.68
C GLU A 13 3.49 13.83 -4.73
N LEU A 14 2.59 12.85 -4.75
CA LEU A 14 2.80 11.62 -4.01
C LEU A 14 3.79 10.76 -4.77
N ASP A 15 4.80 10.24 -4.06
CA ASP A 15 5.70 9.22 -4.60
C ASP A 15 4.92 7.91 -4.76
N GLU A 16 4.21 7.77 -5.89
CA GLU A 16 3.43 6.59 -6.22
C GLU A 16 4.25 5.61 -7.07
N GLY A 17 4.87 4.65 -6.38
CA GLY A 17 5.44 3.45 -6.97
C GLY A 17 4.51 2.24 -6.82
N PRO A 18 4.57 1.24 -7.72
CA PRO A 18 3.90 -0.03 -7.47
C PRO A 18 4.50 -0.68 -6.22
N ILE A 19 3.71 -0.76 -5.15
CA ILE A 19 4.08 -1.54 -3.96
C ILE A 19 3.81 -3.01 -4.28
N VAL A 20 4.84 -3.85 -4.18
CA VAL A 20 4.75 -5.29 -4.44
C VAL A 20 5.16 -6.09 -3.21
N TYR A 21 4.39 -7.13 -2.89
CA TYR A 21 4.77 -8.13 -1.90
C TYR A 21 5.29 -9.38 -2.58
N ARG A 22 6.31 -9.98 -1.98
CA ARG A 22 6.88 -11.24 -2.45
C ARG A 22 6.57 -12.35 -1.46
N CYS A 23 5.92 -13.42 -1.92
CA CYS A 23 5.69 -14.59 -1.09
C CYS A 23 7.02 -15.30 -0.80
N ALA A 24 7.36 -15.49 0.48
CA ALA A 24 8.60 -16.17 0.87
C ALA A 24 8.63 -17.66 0.46
N ASN A 25 7.46 -18.29 0.31
CA ASN A 25 7.34 -19.70 -0.07
C ASN A 25 7.43 -19.90 -1.59
N CYS A 26 6.47 -19.34 -2.35
CA CYS A 26 6.39 -19.57 -3.79
C CYS A 26 7.12 -18.52 -4.65
N ARG A 27 7.71 -17.49 -4.03
CA ARG A 27 8.48 -16.39 -4.66
C ARG A 27 7.69 -15.51 -5.64
N ARG A 28 6.38 -15.73 -5.80
CA ARG A 28 5.48 -14.90 -6.60
C ARG A 28 5.41 -13.47 -6.04
N ALA A 29 5.41 -12.50 -6.95
CA ALA A 29 5.14 -11.10 -6.64
C ALA A 29 3.66 -10.80 -6.88
N VAL A 30 3.05 -10.02 -5.99
CA VAL A 30 1.67 -9.54 -6.09
C VAL A 30 1.65 -8.05 -5.81
N TYR A 31 0.84 -7.28 -6.54
CA TYR A 31 0.67 -5.87 -6.24
C TYR A 31 -0.13 -5.71 -4.96
N ALA A 32 0.26 -4.74 -4.12
CA ALA A 32 -0.45 -4.44 -2.90
C ALA A 32 -1.92 -4.05 -3.16
N ALA A 33 -2.20 -3.43 -4.31
CA ALA A 33 -3.55 -3.06 -4.74
C ALA A 33 -4.44 -4.27 -5.10
N ASP A 34 -3.86 -5.42 -5.44
CA ASP A 34 -4.60 -6.65 -5.75
C ASP A 34 -4.91 -7.48 -4.50
N LEU A 35 -4.32 -7.14 -3.35
CA LEU A 35 -4.62 -7.80 -2.09
C LEU A 35 -5.85 -7.16 -1.46
N GLU A 36 -6.87 -7.96 -1.19
CA GLU A 36 -8.01 -7.59 -0.35
C GLU A 36 -7.55 -7.50 1.11
N ASN A 37 -6.79 -6.46 1.43
CA ASN A 37 -6.37 -6.18 2.79
C ASN A 37 -7.34 -5.15 3.35
N GLU A 38 -8.40 -5.61 4.04
CA GLU A 38 -9.21 -4.71 4.85
C GLU A 38 -8.30 -3.99 5.84
N TYR A 39 -8.39 -2.66 5.88
CA TYR A 39 -7.69 -1.88 6.90
C TYR A 39 -8.30 -2.23 8.26
N VAL A 40 -7.64 -3.10 9.02
CA VAL A 40 -8.02 -3.40 10.40
C VAL A 40 -7.14 -2.54 11.31
N PRO A 41 -7.66 -1.48 11.95
CA PRO A 41 -6.90 -0.74 12.93
C PRO A 41 -6.47 -1.71 14.03
N ARG A 42 -5.16 -1.88 14.23
CA ARG A 42 -4.65 -2.64 15.36
C ARG A 42 -5.13 -1.94 16.63
N GLN A 43 -6.06 -2.57 17.35
CA GLN A 43 -6.35 -2.15 18.70
C GLN A 43 -5.05 -2.28 19.49
N PRO A 44 -4.63 -1.24 20.24
CA PRO A 44 -3.47 -1.36 21.11
C PRO A 44 -3.75 -2.51 22.08
N VAL A 45 -2.92 -3.55 22.01
CA VAL A 45 -2.88 -4.59 23.02
C VAL A 45 -2.43 -3.92 24.31
N ALA A 46 -3.36 -3.78 25.26
CA ALA A 46 -3.01 -3.38 26.62
C ALA A 46 -2.04 -4.42 27.18
N ALA A 47 -0.85 -3.95 27.58
CA ALA A 47 0.20 -4.74 28.20
C ALA A 47 -0.17 -5.14 29.64
#